data_AF-A0A5K0XLW8-F1
#
_entry.id   AF-A0A5K0XLW8-F1
#
_cell.length_a   1.000
_cell.length_b   1.000
_cell.length_c   1.000
_cell.angle_alpha   90.00
_cell.angle_beta   90.00
_cell.angle_gamma   90.00
#
_symmetry.space_group_name_H-M   'P 1'
#
loop_
_entity.id
_entity.type
_entity.pdbx_description
1 polymer ?
#
loop_
_entity_poly.entity_id
_entity_poly.type
_entity_poly.pdbx_seq_one_letter_code
_entity_poly.pdbx_strand_id
1 'polypeptide(L)'
;YVDGSESSGHFGRDTLTLTSSDVFGNFPFGCGTHQVGDFGRVAGLLGLGRNKLSLVSTTAKYHDSVFSYCLPSSSSTGFLTFGPDSGSESASFTRLLTNPQVATFYLLSLVAISVGGKPINMSSSEGMILDSGTAMTRLPYPVYAALKSAFHSHMSAYSSVPGTHGLDTCYDFSGHTSVLIPRVTFHFVGGTDLELQADAIMIILSISEVCLAFVPQAQTGILG
;
A
#
# COMPACT_ATOMS: atom_id res chain seq x y z
N TYR A 1 -1.90 0.96 -14.50
CA TYR A 1 -1.56 0.85 -13.07
C TYR A 1 -0.04 0.95 -12.93
N VAL A 2 0.49 0.99 -11.70
CA VAL A 2 1.92 1.26 -11.45
C VAL A 2 2.83 0.20 -12.08
N ASP A 3 2.35 -1.02 -12.18
CA ASP A 3 3.00 -2.16 -12.85
C ASP A 3 2.90 -2.12 -14.39
N GLY A 4 2.27 -1.09 -14.96
CA GLY A 4 2.05 -0.94 -16.38
C GLY A 4 0.82 -1.67 -16.93
N SER A 5 0.06 -2.39 -16.09
CA SER A 5 -1.20 -2.98 -16.54
C SER A 5 -2.22 -1.91 -16.95
N GLU A 6 -3.13 -2.22 -17.86
CA GLU A 6 -4.12 -1.29 -18.40
C GLU A 6 -5.46 -1.98 -18.64
N SER A 7 -6.54 -1.23 -18.40
CA SER A 7 -7.89 -1.62 -18.74
C SER A 7 -8.52 -0.59 -19.66
N SER A 8 -9.16 -1.05 -20.72
CA SER A 8 -9.94 -0.20 -21.63
C SER A 8 -11.30 -0.81 -21.93
N GLY A 9 -12.27 0.04 -22.26
CA GLY A 9 -13.62 -0.39 -22.55
C GLY A 9 -14.62 0.76 -22.62
N HIS A 10 -15.87 0.47 -22.25
CA HIS A 10 -16.99 1.39 -22.41
C HIS A 10 -17.46 1.94 -21.06
N PHE A 11 -17.92 3.18 -21.05
CA PHE A 11 -18.59 3.75 -19.90
C PHE A 11 -20.02 3.23 -19.79
N GLY A 12 -20.42 2.82 -18.59
CA GLY A 12 -21.75 2.27 -18.30
C GLY A 12 -22.36 2.87 -17.03
N ARG A 13 -23.66 2.62 -16.86
CA ARG A 13 -24.40 2.92 -15.64
C ARG A 13 -25.34 1.77 -15.33
N ASP A 14 -25.37 1.37 -14.08
CA ASP A 14 -26.29 0.33 -13.59
C ASP A 14 -26.51 0.52 -12.08
N THR A 15 -27.15 -0.44 -11.44
CA THR A 15 -27.37 -0.47 -9.99
C THR A 15 -26.18 -1.13 -9.30
N LEU A 16 -25.56 -0.41 -8.37
CA LEU A 16 -24.56 -0.96 -7.46
C LEU A 16 -25.21 -1.30 -6.12
N THR A 17 -25.06 -2.53 -5.66
CA THR A 17 -25.51 -2.98 -4.33
C THR A 17 -24.29 -3.36 -3.50
N LEU A 18 -24.00 -2.61 -2.42
CA LEU A 18 -22.92 -2.92 -1.48
C LEU A 18 -23.41 -3.77 -0.31
N THR A 19 -24.59 -3.43 0.21
CA THR A 19 -25.26 -4.14 1.31
C THR A 19 -26.76 -4.23 1.01
N SER A 20 -27.53 -4.89 1.87
CA SER A 20 -29.00 -4.91 1.72
C SER A 20 -29.66 -3.53 1.84
N SER A 21 -28.97 -2.56 2.47
CA SER A 21 -29.45 -1.17 2.63
C SER A 21 -28.75 -0.18 1.69
N ASP A 22 -27.55 -0.50 1.21
CA ASP A 22 -26.75 0.38 0.35
C ASP A 22 -26.91 -0.02 -1.11
N VAL A 23 -27.95 0.52 -1.74
CA VAL A 23 -28.29 0.32 -3.15
C VAL A 23 -28.26 1.65 -3.88
N PHE A 24 -27.38 1.78 -4.86
CA PHE A 24 -27.16 2.99 -5.64
C PHE A 24 -27.54 2.76 -7.10
N GLY A 25 -28.67 3.32 -7.52
CA GLY A 25 -29.08 3.33 -8.93
C GLY A 25 -28.25 4.29 -9.76
N ASN A 26 -28.13 4.02 -11.07
CA ASN A 26 -27.37 4.83 -12.04
C ASN A 26 -25.90 5.06 -11.66
N PHE A 27 -25.30 4.12 -10.94
CA PHE A 27 -23.90 4.16 -10.54
C PHE A 27 -22.99 4.12 -11.79
N PRO A 28 -22.08 5.10 -11.98
CA PRO A 28 -21.18 5.12 -13.12
C PRO A 28 -20.03 4.13 -12.94
N PHE A 29 -19.73 3.33 -13.97
CA PHE A 29 -18.59 2.42 -13.96
C PHE A 29 -18.04 2.18 -15.37
N GLY A 30 -16.88 1.51 -15.46
CA GLY A 30 -16.29 1.07 -16.72
C GLY A 30 -16.52 -0.42 -16.98
N CYS A 31 -17.06 -0.74 -18.15
CA CYS A 31 -17.14 -2.11 -18.67
C CYS A 31 -15.85 -2.41 -19.45
N GLY A 32 -14.90 -3.09 -18.82
CA GLY A 32 -13.64 -3.46 -19.45
C GLY A 32 -13.82 -4.51 -20.54
N THR A 33 -13.36 -4.23 -21.76
CA THR A 33 -13.42 -5.16 -22.91
C THR A 33 -12.04 -5.63 -23.36
N HIS A 34 -10.99 -4.89 -22.99
CA HIS A 34 -9.62 -5.24 -23.31
C HIS A 34 -8.69 -4.94 -22.13
N GLN A 35 -7.93 -5.95 -21.72
CA GLN A 35 -7.05 -5.92 -20.55
C GLN A 35 -5.62 -6.25 -20.98
N VAL A 36 -4.66 -5.48 -20.48
CA VAL A 36 -3.22 -5.72 -20.67
C VAL A 36 -2.57 -5.83 -19.30
N GLY A 37 -1.80 -6.91 -19.07
CA GLY A 37 -1.19 -7.19 -17.76
C GLY A 37 -1.99 -8.19 -16.94
N ASP A 38 -1.61 -8.34 -15.67
CA ASP A 38 -2.22 -9.30 -14.74
C ASP A 38 -3.23 -8.61 -13.83
N PHE A 39 -4.48 -9.05 -13.89
CA PHE A 39 -5.57 -8.60 -13.02
C PHE A 39 -6.04 -9.71 -12.07
N GLY A 40 -5.39 -10.87 -12.09
CA GLY A 40 -5.83 -12.05 -11.38
C GLY A 40 -7.17 -12.59 -11.87
N ARG A 41 -7.87 -13.32 -11.00
CA ARG A 41 -9.18 -13.93 -11.28
C ARG A 41 -10.32 -13.14 -10.65
N VAL A 42 -10.55 -11.94 -11.15
CA VAL A 42 -11.60 -11.03 -10.67
C VAL A 42 -12.51 -10.58 -11.81
N ALA A 43 -13.73 -10.15 -11.48
CA ALA A 43 -14.67 -9.60 -12.46
C ALA A 43 -14.45 -8.10 -12.74
N GLY A 44 -13.66 -7.42 -11.92
CA GLY A 44 -13.38 -5.99 -12.06
C GLY A 44 -12.60 -5.44 -10.87
N LEU A 45 -12.37 -4.13 -10.90
CA LEU A 45 -11.65 -3.39 -9.87
C LEU A 45 -12.53 -2.33 -9.24
N LEU A 46 -12.50 -2.26 -7.90
CA LEU A 46 -13.22 -1.24 -7.14
C LEU A 46 -12.32 -0.03 -6.88
N GLY A 47 -12.56 1.06 -7.61
CA GLY A 47 -11.80 2.30 -7.44
C GLY A 47 -12.24 3.10 -6.21
N LEU A 48 -11.37 3.18 -5.21
CA LEU A 48 -11.59 3.96 -3.98
C LEU A 48 -10.97 5.36 -4.01
N GLY A 49 -10.41 5.79 -5.15
CA GLY A 49 -9.77 7.11 -5.29
C GLY A 49 -10.74 8.29 -5.09
N ARG A 50 -10.22 9.50 -5.13
CA ARG A 50 -10.95 10.77 -4.91
C ARG A 50 -11.50 11.40 -6.18
N ASN A 51 -11.53 10.66 -7.29
CA ASN A 51 -12.11 11.12 -8.54
C ASN A 51 -13.63 11.22 -8.44
N LYS A 52 -14.27 12.17 -9.12
CA LYS A 52 -15.73 12.38 -9.11
C LYS A 52 -16.56 11.16 -9.54
N LEU A 53 -15.98 10.23 -10.31
CA LEU A 53 -16.62 8.98 -10.73
C LEU A 53 -16.32 7.78 -9.81
N SER A 54 -15.48 7.96 -8.79
CA SER A 54 -15.18 6.91 -7.81
C SER A 54 -16.40 6.53 -6.99
N LEU A 55 -16.34 5.34 -6.38
CA LEU A 55 -17.34 4.92 -5.41
C LEU A 55 -17.45 5.95 -4.27
N VAL A 56 -16.31 6.31 -3.68
CA VAL A 56 -16.24 7.22 -2.52
C VAL A 56 -16.89 8.57 -2.81
N SER A 57 -16.66 9.14 -4.00
CA SER A 57 -17.20 10.46 -4.34
C SER A 57 -18.68 10.42 -4.75
N THR A 58 -19.12 9.36 -5.44
CA THR A 58 -20.50 9.24 -5.91
C THR A 58 -21.47 8.88 -4.79
N THR A 59 -21.01 8.19 -3.75
CA THR A 59 -21.81 7.83 -2.56
C THR A 59 -21.54 8.74 -1.36
N ALA A 60 -20.76 9.82 -1.54
CA ALA A 60 -20.37 10.76 -0.50
C ALA A 60 -21.52 11.31 0.34
N LYS A 61 -22.71 11.52 -0.25
CA LYS A 61 -23.91 11.99 0.48
C LYS A 61 -24.36 11.02 1.57
N TYR A 62 -24.08 9.73 1.42
CA TYR A 62 -24.53 8.66 2.31
C TYR A 62 -23.44 8.22 3.30
N HIS A 63 -22.16 8.46 2.95
CA HIS A 63 -21.01 7.94 3.67
C HIS A 63 -19.97 9.00 4.05
N ASP A 64 -20.29 10.28 3.89
CA ASP A 64 -19.43 11.44 4.19
C ASP A 64 -18.04 11.40 3.53
N SER A 65 -17.90 10.67 2.41
CA SER A 65 -16.61 10.39 1.74
C SER A 65 -15.58 9.69 2.65
N VAL A 66 -16.05 9.00 3.69
CA VAL A 66 -15.23 8.24 4.63
C VAL A 66 -15.37 6.75 4.35
N PHE A 67 -14.27 6.04 4.46
CA PHE A 67 -14.24 4.59 4.46
C PHE A 67 -13.07 4.11 5.31
N SER A 68 -13.15 2.86 5.76
CA SER A 68 -12.08 2.18 6.47
C SER A 68 -11.91 0.78 5.90
N TYR A 69 -10.70 0.25 5.95
CA TYR A 69 -10.42 -1.12 5.54
C TYR A 69 -9.39 -1.77 6.44
N CYS A 70 -9.49 -3.09 6.54
CA CYS A 70 -8.46 -3.96 7.09
C CYS A 70 -8.19 -5.04 6.05
N LEU A 71 -7.01 -4.99 5.44
CA LEU A 71 -6.62 -6.00 4.45
C LEU A 71 -6.27 -7.30 5.18
N PRO A 72 -6.84 -8.44 4.76
CA PRO A 72 -6.59 -9.70 5.44
C PRO A 72 -5.23 -10.29 5.05
N SER A 73 -4.74 -11.20 5.90
CA SER A 73 -3.77 -12.19 5.48
C SER A 73 -4.50 -13.32 4.71
N SER A 74 -3.74 -14.23 4.09
CA SER A 74 -4.32 -15.35 3.32
C SER A 74 -5.25 -16.26 4.14
N SER A 75 -5.17 -16.21 5.47
CA SER A 75 -5.93 -17.04 6.40
C SER A 75 -7.03 -16.29 7.15
N SER A 76 -7.28 -15.01 6.85
CA SER A 76 -8.26 -14.19 7.56
C SER A 76 -9.25 -13.51 6.62
N THR A 77 -10.34 -12.99 7.20
CA THR A 77 -11.31 -12.15 6.50
C THR A 77 -11.07 -10.71 6.91
N GLY A 78 -10.92 -9.83 5.93
CA GLY A 78 -10.78 -8.40 6.15
C GLY A 78 -12.13 -7.70 6.17
N PHE A 79 -12.11 -6.38 6.16
CA PHE A 79 -13.33 -5.58 5.97
C PHE A 79 -13.05 -4.35 5.09
N LEU A 80 -14.11 -3.86 4.47
CA LEU A 80 -14.18 -2.56 3.84
C LEU A 80 -15.54 -1.98 4.24
N THR A 81 -15.52 -0.86 4.95
CA THR A 81 -16.72 -0.19 5.46
C THR A 81 -16.78 1.22 4.90
N PHE A 82 -17.96 1.65 4.48
CA PHE A 82 -18.21 3.03 4.03
C PHE A 82 -19.03 3.77 5.08
N GLY A 83 -18.68 5.03 5.31
CA GLY A 83 -19.29 5.89 6.31
C GLY A 83 -18.35 6.16 7.48
N PRO A 84 -18.69 7.15 8.31
CA PRO A 84 -18.00 7.39 9.57
C PRO A 84 -18.23 6.20 10.49
N ASP A 85 -17.14 5.55 10.89
CA ASP A 85 -17.11 4.65 12.03
C ASP A 85 -16.63 5.46 13.24
N SER A 86 -17.00 5.07 14.47
CA SER A 86 -16.52 5.74 15.70
C SER A 86 -15.00 5.65 15.89
N GLY A 87 -14.29 4.99 14.97
CA GLY A 87 -12.89 4.69 15.06
C GLY A 87 -12.62 3.76 16.23
N SER A 88 -11.44 3.14 16.24
CA SER A 88 -10.94 2.60 17.51
C SER A 88 -10.44 3.78 18.34
N GLU A 89 -10.70 3.81 19.65
CA GLU A 89 -10.12 4.81 20.57
C GLU A 89 -8.57 4.82 20.51
N SER A 90 -7.95 3.75 20.00
CA SER A 90 -6.51 3.60 19.80
C SER A 90 -6.02 3.99 18.40
N ALA A 91 -6.89 4.47 17.51
CA ALA A 91 -6.49 4.85 16.16
C ALA A 91 -5.56 6.06 16.18
N SER A 92 -4.49 5.98 15.39
CA SER A 92 -3.57 7.09 15.15
C SER A 92 -3.88 7.75 13.81
N PHE A 93 -3.75 9.07 13.74
CA PHE A 93 -4.14 9.86 12.57
C PHE A 93 -3.00 10.74 12.08
N THR A 94 -2.82 10.76 10.77
CA THR A 94 -2.00 11.78 10.09
C THR A 94 -2.84 12.48 9.02
N ARG A 95 -2.44 13.69 8.66
CA ARG A 95 -3.18 14.50 7.69
C ARG A 95 -2.96 13.96 6.27
N LEU A 96 -4.06 13.72 5.56
CA LEU A 96 -4.02 13.50 4.12
C LEU A 96 -3.60 14.79 3.39
N LEU A 97 -2.58 14.66 2.54
CA LEU A 97 -2.13 15.72 1.65
C LEU A 97 -3.02 15.76 0.39
N THR A 98 -3.09 16.92 -0.24
CA THR A 98 -3.77 17.09 -1.52
C THR A 98 -2.83 17.77 -2.49
N ASN A 99 -2.51 17.09 -3.59
CA ASN A 99 -1.74 17.63 -4.71
C ASN A 99 -2.67 17.69 -5.93
N PRO A 100 -2.93 18.89 -6.51
CA PRO A 100 -3.82 19.06 -7.66
C PRO A 100 -3.44 18.22 -8.89
N GLN A 101 -2.16 17.91 -9.09
CA GLN A 101 -1.68 17.13 -10.25
C GLN A 101 -2.07 15.65 -10.15
N VAL A 102 -2.31 15.16 -8.93
CA VAL A 102 -2.59 13.75 -8.62
C VAL A 102 -3.77 13.65 -7.65
N ALA A 103 -4.77 14.53 -7.83
CA ALA A 103 -5.85 14.78 -6.87
C ALA A 103 -6.72 13.55 -6.56
N THR A 104 -6.68 12.50 -7.39
CA THR A 104 -7.39 11.25 -7.16
C THR A 104 -6.76 10.38 -6.07
N PHE A 105 -5.48 10.56 -5.76
CA PHE A 105 -4.76 9.70 -4.83
C PHE A 105 -4.85 10.20 -3.39
N TYR A 106 -4.72 9.28 -2.45
CA TYR A 106 -4.52 9.57 -1.03
C TYR A 106 -3.02 9.72 -0.78
N LEU A 107 -2.60 10.88 -0.30
CA LEU A 107 -1.19 11.19 -0.07
C LEU A 107 -0.91 11.33 1.43
N LEU A 108 0.14 10.66 1.90
CA LEU A 108 0.65 10.75 3.27
C LEU A 108 2.00 11.47 3.30
N SER A 109 2.27 12.24 4.35
CA SER A 109 3.53 12.97 4.48
C SER A 109 4.53 12.17 5.32
N LEU A 110 5.37 11.35 4.68
CA LEU A 110 6.43 10.59 5.36
C LEU A 110 7.70 11.44 5.49
N VAL A 111 8.17 11.66 6.71
CA VAL A 111 9.33 12.52 7.00
C VAL A 111 10.61 11.74 7.28
N ALA A 112 10.48 10.51 7.77
CA ALA A 112 11.62 9.63 7.97
C ALA A 112 11.18 8.16 8.02
N ILE A 113 12.14 7.28 7.75
CA ILE A 113 12.01 5.85 8.04
C ILE A 113 13.15 5.47 8.98
N SER A 114 12.85 4.89 10.13
CA SER A 114 13.87 4.38 11.04
C SER A 114 14.10 2.89 10.84
N VAL A 115 15.36 2.46 10.75
CA VAL A 115 15.75 1.04 10.74
C VAL A 115 16.63 0.77 11.95
N GLY A 116 16.20 -0.13 12.84
CA GLY A 116 16.88 -0.37 14.11
C GLY A 116 16.96 0.87 15.01
N GLY A 117 16.02 1.81 14.87
CA GLY A 117 16.01 3.09 15.58
C GLY A 117 16.91 4.19 14.98
N LYS A 118 17.59 3.94 13.85
CA LYS A 118 18.37 4.97 13.14
C LYS A 118 17.53 5.59 12.02
N PRO A 119 17.25 6.91 12.07
CA PRO A 119 16.38 7.55 11.09
C PRO A 119 17.09 7.79 9.74
N ILE A 120 16.35 7.56 8.67
CA ILE A 120 16.66 7.93 7.29
C ILE A 120 15.69 9.06 6.94
N ASN A 121 16.19 10.29 6.96
CA ASN A 121 15.36 11.46 6.70
C ASN A 121 14.92 11.51 5.24
N MET A 122 13.66 11.84 5.02
CA MET A 122 13.09 12.03 3.71
C MET A 122 12.85 13.52 3.48
N SER A 123 13.20 14.00 2.30
CA SER A 123 12.92 15.38 1.88
C SER A 123 11.47 15.60 1.46
N SER A 124 10.54 14.68 1.75
CA SER A 124 9.30 14.53 0.97
C SER A 124 8.27 15.63 1.28
N SER A 125 8.36 16.74 0.55
CA SER A 125 7.32 17.77 0.48
C SER A 125 6.13 17.34 -0.39
N GLU A 126 6.28 16.29 -1.20
CA GLU A 126 5.30 15.88 -2.22
C GLU A 126 4.34 14.76 -1.78
N GLY A 127 4.64 14.11 -0.65
CA GLY A 127 3.86 13.01 -0.10
C GLY A 127 4.10 11.65 -0.77
N MET A 128 3.59 10.59 -0.15
CA MET A 128 3.57 9.22 -0.68
C MET A 128 2.14 8.79 -0.95
N ILE A 129 1.92 8.11 -2.08
CA ILE A 129 0.62 7.56 -2.46
C ILE A 129 0.33 6.34 -1.59
N LEU A 130 -0.84 6.29 -0.96
CA LEU A 130 -1.38 5.06 -0.37
C LEU A 130 -2.08 4.26 -1.48
N ASP A 131 -1.63 3.03 -1.72
CA ASP A 131 -2.12 2.19 -2.82
C ASP A 131 -2.28 0.72 -2.41
N SER A 132 -3.51 0.32 -2.08
CA SER A 132 -3.85 -1.06 -1.74
C SER A 132 -3.71 -2.05 -2.92
N GLY A 133 -3.48 -1.56 -4.14
CA GLY A 133 -3.17 -2.39 -5.31
C GLY A 133 -1.69 -2.73 -5.45
N THR A 134 -0.82 -2.16 -4.62
CA THR A 134 0.63 -2.38 -4.67
C THR A 134 1.06 -3.25 -3.49
N ALA A 135 1.59 -4.45 -3.76
CA ALA A 135 1.99 -5.38 -2.70
C ALA A 135 3.29 -5.00 -1.96
N MET A 136 4.20 -4.27 -2.61
CA MET A 136 5.51 -3.90 -2.07
C MET A 136 5.66 -2.39 -2.02
N THR A 137 6.07 -1.87 -0.86
CA THR A 137 6.27 -0.43 -0.70
C THR A 137 7.38 0.05 -1.65
N ARG A 138 7.08 1.10 -2.41
CA ARG A 138 8.00 1.67 -3.41
C ARG A 138 8.57 2.98 -2.90
N LEU A 139 9.89 3.06 -2.78
CA LEU A 139 10.56 4.23 -2.22
C LEU A 139 11.41 4.95 -3.28
N PRO A 140 11.51 6.30 -3.21
CA PRO A 140 12.45 7.04 -4.05
C PRO A 140 13.86 6.46 -3.95
N TYR A 141 14.58 6.35 -5.07
CA TYR A 141 15.88 5.68 -5.16
C TYR A 141 16.86 5.97 -4.00
N PRO A 142 17.11 7.24 -3.59
CA PRO A 142 18.06 7.51 -2.50
C PRO A 142 17.59 6.97 -1.15
N VAL A 143 16.29 7.05 -0.88
CA VAL A 143 15.68 6.55 0.37
C VAL A 143 15.71 5.04 0.39
N TYR A 144 15.37 4.41 -0.74
CA TYR A 144 15.47 2.96 -0.88
C TYR A 144 16.89 2.45 -0.65
N ALA A 145 17.89 3.07 -1.29
CA ALA A 145 19.29 2.66 -1.14
C ALA A 145 19.77 2.78 0.31
N ALA A 146 19.40 3.86 1.00
CA ALA A 146 19.72 4.05 2.42
C ALA A 146 19.03 2.99 3.30
N LEU A 147 17.75 2.71 3.06
CA LEU A 147 16.99 1.70 3.81
C LEU A 147 17.56 0.31 3.59
N LYS A 148 17.82 -0.06 2.33
CA LYS A 148 18.47 -1.33 1.96
C LYS A 148 19.81 -1.49 2.68
N SER A 149 20.67 -0.48 2.62
CA SER A 149 21.98 -0.52 3.28
C SER A 149 21.86 -0.65 4.81
N ALA A 150 20.97 0.11 5.43
CA ALA A 150 20.75 0.05 6.87
C ALA A 150 20.18 -1.30 7.30
N PHE A 151 19.21 -1.84 6.55
CA PHE A 151 18.61 -3.14 6.80
C PHE A 151 19.66 -4.25 6.67
N HIS A 152 20.43 -4.26 5.58
CA HIS A 152 21.49 -5.23 5.34
C HIS A 152 22.55 -5.24 6.44
N SER A 153 22.92 -4.08 6.98
CA SER A 153 23.89 -4.03 8.10
C SER A 153 23.40 -4.76 9.36
N HIS A 154 22.10 -4.71 9.66
CA HIS A 154 21.50 -5.43 10.79
C HIS A 154 21.33 -6.92 10.52
N MET A 155 21.22 -7.31 9.26
CA MET A 155 21.00 -8.69 8.82
C MET A 155 22.30 -9.45 8.53
N SER A 156 23.46 -8.92 8.90
CA SER A 156 24.79 -9.49 8.61
C SER A 156 25.04 -10.90 9.17
N ALA A 157 24.21 -11.37 10.10
CA ALA A 157 24.25 -12.73 10.63
C ALA A 157 23.63 -13.78 9.68
N TYR A 158 22.94 -13.35 8.63
CA TYR A 158 22.20 -14.22 7.71
C TYR A 158 22.81 -14.18 6.30
N SER A 159 22.79 -15.32 5.61
CA SER A 159 23.35 -15.44 4.27
C SER A 159 22.47 -14.68 3.28
N SER A 160 23.05 -13.71 2.57
CA SER A 160 22.35 -13.05 1.45
C SER A 160 22.31 -13.98 0.23
N VAL A 161 21.17 -14.00 -0.45
CA VAL A 161 20.95 -14.78 -1.67
C VAL A 161 20.41 -13.88 -2.79
N PRO A 162 20.62 -14.26 -4.07
CA PRO A 162 19.96 -13.58 -5.18
C PRO A 162 18.45 -13.67 -5.04
N GLY A 163 17.76 -12.55 -5.25
CA GLY A 163 16.30 -12.51 -5.26
C GLY A 163 15.71 -12.78 -6.64
N THR A 164 14.46 -13.22 -6.64
CA THR A 164 13.61 -13.39 -7.82
C THR A 164 12.57 -12.27 -7.91
N HIS A 165 11.83 -12.20 -9.02
CA HIS A 165 10.70 -11.26 -9.20
C HIS A 165 11.03 -9.75 -9.00
N GLY A 166 12.28 -9.35 -9.21
CA GLY A 166 12.71 -7.96 -9.04
C GLY A 166 13.04 -7.57 -7.59
N LEU A 167 13.07 -8.53 -6.67
CA LEU A 167 13.57 -8.35 -5.31
C LEU A 167 15.10 -8.41 -5.32
N ASP A 168 15.75 -7.45 -4.66
CA ASP A 168 17.21 -7.28 -4.76
C ASP A 168 17.95 -7.45 -3.41
N THR A 169 17.21 -7.78 -2.36
CA THR A 169 17.68 -7.87 -0.97
C THR A 169 16.99 -9.04 -0.30
N CYS A 170 17.61 -10.22 -0.37
CA CYS A 170 17.05 -11.48 0.09
C CYS A 170 18.04 -12.26 0.95
N TYR A 171 17.51 -13.11 1.83
CA TYR A 171 18.27 -13.92 2.77
C TYR A 171 17.76 -15.37 2.78
N ASP A 172 18.70 -16.29 2.98
CA ASP A 172 18.41 -17.69 3.28
C ASP A 172 18.37 -17.87 4.80
N PHE A 173 17.21 -18.30 5.32
CA PHE A 173 17.02 -18.58 6.74
C PHE A 173 17.02 -20.09 7.05
N SER A 174 17.40 -20.93 6.09
CA SER A 174 17.55 -22.37 6.30
C SER A 174 18.53 -22.66 7.44
N GLY A 175 18.13 -23.52 8.36
CA GLY A 175 18.95 -23.88 9.53
C GLY A 175 18.91 -22.87 10.68
N HIS A 176 18.22 -21.74 10.55
CA HIS A 176 17.97 -20.82 11.66
C HIS A 176 16.66 -21.16 12.38
N THR A 177 16.71 -21.35 13.70
CA THR A 177 15.51 -21.58 14.53
C THR A 177 14.77 -20.30 14.87
N SER A 178 15.46 -19.16 14.83
CA SER A 178 14.90 -17.83 15.05
C SER A 178 15.64 -16.79 14.20
N VAL A 179 14.89 -15.80 13.73
CA VAL A 179 15.40 -14.70 12.90
C VAL A 179 15.02 -13.39 13.58
N LEU A 180 16.00 -12.51 13.75
CA LEU A 180 15.82 -11.18 14.31
C LEU A 180 15.76 -10.18 13.17
N ILE A 181 14.54 -9.80 12.79
CA ILE A 181 14.29 -8.74 11.82
C ILE A 181 14.44 -7.39 12.52
N PRO A 182 15.24 -6.43 12.01
CA PRO A 182 15.35 -5.11 12.62
C PRO A 182 14.00 -4.38 12.55
N ARG A 183 13.66 -3.64 13.60
CA ARG A 183 12.47 -2.79 13.61
C ARG A 183 12.54 -1.76 12.49
N VAL A 184 11.42 -1.60 11.78
CA VAL A 184 11.24 -0.55 10.78
C VAL A 184 10.04 0.30 11.19
N THR A 185 10.25 1.61 11.31
CA THR A 185 9.21 2.56 11.74
C THR A 185 9.08 3.69 10.73
N PHE A 186 7.85 3.95 10.32
CA PHE A 186 7.50 5.05 9.43
C PHE A 186 7.07 6.25 10.27
N HIS A 187 7.72 7.39 10.05
CA HIS A 187 7.46 8.61 10.79
C HIS A 187 6.73 9.61 9.89
N PHE A 188 5.49 9.95 10.26
CA PHE A 188 4.66 10.87 9.51
C PHE A 188 4.68 12.28 10.11
N VAL A 189 4.39 13.30 9.28
CA VAL A 189 4.11 14.65 9.78
C VAL A 189 2.99 14.60 10.82
N GLY A 190 3.18 15.37 11.90
CA GLY A 190 2.26 15.38 13.04
C GLY A 190 2.71 14.46 14.19
N GLY A 191 3.81 13.72 14.03
CA GLY A 191 4.38 12.88 15.09
C GLY A 191 3.74 11.50 15.21
N THR A 192 3.02 11.06 14.19
CA THR A 192 2.47 9.71 14.12
C THR A 192 3.52 8.74 13.62
N ASP A 193 3.75 7.69 14.40
CA ASP A 193 4.67 6.61 14.07
C ASP A 193 3.88 5.33 13.74
N LEU A 194 4.30 4.66 12.66
CA LEU A 194 3.79 3.35 12.27
C LEU A 194 4.95 2.35 12.31
N GLU A 195 5.01 1.53 13.36
CA GLU A 195 5.94 0.41 13.43
C GLU A 195 5.41 -0.75 12.58
N LEU A 196 6.24 -1.20 11.63
CA LEU A 196 5.87 -2.26 10.71
C LEU A 196 6.04 -3.64 11.37
N GLN A 197 5.07 -4.50 11.14
CA GLN A 197 5.17 -5.92 11.47
C GLN A 197 6.12 -6.63 10.51
N ALA A 198 6.64 -7.79 10.92
CA ALA A 198 7.66 -8.51 10.13
C ALA A 198 7.18 -8.90 8.73
N ASP A 199 5.89 -9.21 8.57
CA ASP A 199 5.21 -9.52 7.31
C ASP A 199 5.00 -8.29 6.40
N ALA A 200 5.00 -7.09 6.96
CA ALA A 200 5.04 -5.84 6.20
C ALA A 200 6.47 -5.43 5.81
N ILE A 201 7.49 -5.95 6.51
CA ILE A 201 8.90 -5.67 6.22
C ILE A 201 9.47 -6.67 5.20
N MET A 202 9.05 -7.93 5.29
CA MET A 202 9.64 -9.04 4.54
C MET A 202 8.57 -9.86 3.81
N ILE A 203 8.87 -10.24 2.56
CA ILE A 203 8.10 -11.21 1.79
C ILE A 203 8.78 -12.58 1.84
N ILE A 204 8.00 -13.61 2.17
CA ILE A 204 8.47 -14.99 2.27
C ILE A 204 8.10 -15.72 0.98
N LEU A 205 9.07 -15.98 0.10
CA LEU A 205 8.88 -16.83 -1.08
C LEU A 205 9.15 -18.30 -0.73
N SER A 206 10.22 -18.52 0.04
CA SER A 206 10.54 -19.80 0.66
C SER A 206 11.43 -19.56 1.89
N ILE A 207 11.70 -20.60 2.70
CA ILE A 207 12.64 -20.45 3.83
C ILE A 207 14.06 -20.08 3.36
N SER A 208 14.42 -20.45 2.13
CA SER A 208 15.70 -20.13 1.50
C SER A 208 15.70 -18.82 0.71
N GLU A 209 14.57 -18.12 0.64
CA GLU A 209 14.44 -16.85 -0.07
C GLU A 209 13.37 -15.99 0.61
N VAL A 210 13.81 -15.24 1.62
CA VAL A 210 12.99 -14.23 2.30
C VAL A 210 13.56 -12.86 1.99
N CYS A 211 12.75 -12.00 1.38
CA CYS A 211 13.21 -10.75 0.78
C CYS A 211 12.61 -9.53 1.46
N LEU A 212 13.32 -8.41 1.40
CA LEU A 212 12.83 -7.12 1.83
C LEU A 212 11.65 -6.67 0.93
N ALA A 213 10.50 -6.35 1.52
CA ALA A 213 9.27 -5.97 0.81
C ALA A 213 9.26 -4.51 0.31
N PHE A 214 10.44 -4.01 -0.06
CA PHE A 214 10.65 -2.64 -0.54
C PHE A 214 11.37 -2.67 -1.89
N VAL A 215 10.96 -1.80 -2.80
CA VAL A 215 11.57 -1.67 -4.13
C VAL A 215 11.81 -0.20 -4.50
N PRO A 216 12.78 0.10 -5.38
CA PRO A 216 13.04 1.47 -5.77
C PRO A 216 11.99 2.01 -6.75
N GLN A 217 11.79 3.32 -6.74
CA GLN A 217 10.91 4.05 -7.66
C GLN A 217 11.53 5.40 -8.07
N ALA A 218 11.28 5.80 -9.31
CA ALA A 218 11.83 7.03 -9.88
C ALA A 218 11.08 8.30 -9.44
N GLN A 219 9.79 8.15 -9.14
CA GLN A 219 8.86 9.25 -8.88
C GLN A 219 8.40 9.23 -7.41
N THR A 220 7.19 9.77 -7.17
CA THR A 220 6.48 9.73 -5.89
C THR A 220 6.50 8.33 -5.27
N GLY A 221 6.84 8.25 -3.98
CA GLY A 221 6.81 6.99 -3.25
C GLY A 221 5.39 6.44 -3.13
N ILE A 222 5.26 5.12 -3.02
CA ILE A 222 4.00 4.41 -2.89
C ILE A 222 4.09 3.53 -1.65
N LEU A 223 3.17 3.74 -0.71
CA LEU A 223 2.93 2.86 0.43
C LEU A 223 1.91 1.80 0.00
N GLY A 224 2.38 0.56 -0.07
CA GLY A 224 1.57 -0.63 -0.34
C GLY A 224 0.98 -1.22 0.93
#